data_AF-A0AAV2AK86-F1
#
_entry.id   AF-A0AAV2AK86-F1
#
_cell.length_a   1.000
_cell.length_b   1.000
_cell.length_c   1.000
_cell.angle_alpha   90.00
_cell.angle_beta   90.00
_cell.angle_gamma   90.00
#
_symmetry.space_group_name_H-M   'P 1'
#
loop_
_entity.id
_entity.type
_entity.pdbx_description
1 polymer ?
#
loop_
_entity_poly.entity_id
_entity_poly.type
_entity_poly.pdbx_seq_one_letter_code
_entity_poly.pdbx_strand_id
1 'polypeptide(L)'
;MSAEDNLMKHPWFKAEVDLKDKKLVMVPSLDDIQEVVNKAAMDIISASRQIIQWQYKDPGRDEDTLGKAGCLYKSQSKSDISTTGLTLYRQVSEDKEVLQLYGSIQTCLKNTKLELDNYLELFSKYEHLWGKIRNEEIQTFVSNKKELIDFEDKIKYYLQVRTDIEMEPNETVLGCIKLSL
;
A
#
# COMPACT_ATOMS: atom_id res chain seq x y z
N MET A 1 29.01 -5.40 6.94
CA MET A 1 27.77 -6.08 7.40
C MET A 1 27.17 -5.24 8.52
N SER A 2 26.60 -4.09 8.16
CA SER A 2 26.06 -3.14 9.13
C SER A 2 24.57 -3.39 9.30
N ALA A 3 24.10 -3.23 10.53
CA ALA A 3 22.74 -3.50 10.98
C ALA A 3 21.64 -2.67 10.27
N GLU A 4 22.02 -1.72 9.42
CA GLU A 4 21.10 -0.88 8.63
C GLU A 4 20.49 -1.61 7.43
N ASP A 5 21.18 -2.63 6.88
CA ASP A 5 20.66 -3.46 5.77
C ASP A 5 19.57 -4.46 6.21
N ASN A 6 19.40 -4.68 7.51
CA ASN A 6 18.37 -5.59 8.03
C ASN A 6 17.00 -4.92 8.24
N LEU A 7 16.91 -3.58 8.19
CA LEU A 7 15.63 -2.88 8.34
C LEU A 7 14.78 -2.96 7.05
N MET A 8 15.43 -3.10 5.88
CA MET A 8 14.77 -3.32 4.58
C MET A 8 14.26 -4.76 4.36
N LYS A 9 14.52 -5.69 5.30
CA LYS A 9 14.12 -7.10 5.17
C LYS A 9 12.82 -7.47 5.88
N HIS A 10 12.23 -6.56 6.66
CA HIS A 10 10.92 -6.84 7.27
C HIS A 10 9.82 -6.10 6.51
N PRO A 11 9.20 -6.75 5.51
CA PRO A 11 8.04 -6.20 4.82
C PRO A 11 6.94 -5.92 5.84
N TRP A 12 6.33 -4.74 5.76
CA TRP A 12 5.24 -4.37 6.67
C TRP A 12 3.94 -5.07 6.28
N PHE A 13 3.76 -5.29 4.98
CA PHE A 13 2.60 -5.96 4.43
C PHE A 13 3.01 -7.30 3.82
N LYS A 14 2.18 -8.32 4.03
CA LYS A 14 2.29 -9.59 3.31
C LYS A 14 1.10 -9.68 2.37
N ALA A 15 1.37 -10.09 1.14
CA ALA A 15 0.35 -10.35 0.16
C ALA A 15 0.74 -11.56 -0.69
N GLU A 16 -0.29 -12.22 -1.20
CA GLU A 16 -0.17 -13.39 -2.07
C GLU A 16 -0.55 -12.97 -3.49
N VAL A 17 0.16 -13.50 -4.48
CA VAL A 17 -0.18 -13.28 -5.89
C VAL A 17 -1.02 -14.45 -6.35
N ASP A 18 -2.32 -14.21 -6.51
CA ASP A 18 -3.26 -15.20 -7.01
C ASP A 18 -3.55 -14.97 -8.50
N LEU A 19 -3.71 -16.07 -9.24
CA LEU A 19 -4.21 -16.04 -10.60
C LEU A 19 -5.75 -16.06 -10.59
N LYS A 20 -6.39 -14.91 -10.80
CA LYS A 20 -7.85 -14.78 -10.94
C LYS A 20 -8.22 -14.38 -12.36
N ASP A 21 -9.14 -15.12 -12.97
CA ASP A 21 -9.66 -14.84 -14.32
C ASP A 21 -8.56 -14.59 -15.38
N LYS A 22 -7.48 -15.39 -15.34
CA LYS A 22 -6.33 -15.30 -16.25
C LYS A 22 -5.47 -14.04 -16.10
N LYS A 23 -5.63 -13.31 -14.99
CA LYS A 23 -4.80 -12.16 -14.62
C LYS A 23 -4.16 -12.43 -13.26
N LEU A 24 -2.89 -12.07 -13.11
CA LEU A 24 -2.23 -12.09 -11.81
C LEU A 24 -2.75 -10.92 -10.99
N VAL A 25 -3.30 -11.23 -9.82
CA VAL A 25 -3.92 -10.28 -8.91
C VAL A 25 -3.33 -10.50 -7.52
N MET A 26 -2.88 -9.42 -6.91
CA MET A 26 -2.41 -9.40 -5.54
C MET A 26 -3.60 -9.45 -4.56
N VAL A 27 -3.52 -10.30 -3.54
CA VAL A 27 -4.50 -10.45 -2.46
C VAL A 27 -3.80 -10.28 -1.10
N PRO A 28 -4.20 -9.33 -0.24
CA PRO A 28 -5.16 -8.25 -0.50
C PRO A 28 -4.69 -7.32 -1.61
N SER A 29 -5.61 -6.61 -2.26
CA SER A 29 -5.23 -5.69 -3.32
C SER A 29 -4.46 -4.50 -2.73
N LEU A 30 -3.65 -3.84 -3.56
CA LEU A 30 -2.94 -2.64 -3.12
C LEU A 30 -3.91 -1.52 -2.71
N ASP A 31 -5.07 -1.45 -3.36
CA ASP A 31 -6.11 -0.46 -3.03
C ASP A 31 -6.70 -0.75 -1.63
N ASP A 32 -6.82 -2.02 -1.23
CA ASP A 32 -7.21 -2.41 0.13
C ASP A 32 -6.15 -1.99 1.15
N ILE A 33 -4.86 -2.22 0.84
CA ILE A 33 -3.75 -1.77 1.69
C ILE A 33 -3.77 -0.23 1.83
N GLN A 34 -4.02 0.48 0.74
CA GLN A 34 -4.15 1.93 0.73
C GLN A 34 -5.30 2.41 1.61
N GLU A 35 -6.47 1.76 1.53
CA GLU A 35 -7.62 2.09 2.36
C GLU A 35 -7.31 1.87 3.85
N VAL A 36 -6.68 0.75 4.20
CA VAL A 36 -6.29 0.45 5.59
C VAL A 36 -5.29 1.47 6.12
N VAL A 37 -4.28 1.85 5.33
CA VAL A 37 -3.29 2.88 5.71
C VAL A 37 -3.97 4.25 5.89
N ASN A 38 -4.89 4.62 4.99
CA ASN A 38 -5.64 5.86 5.09
C ASN A 38 -6.50 5.90 6.35
N LYS A 39 -7.19 4.80 6.64
CA LYS A 39 -8.00 4.66 7.84
C LYS A 39 -7.14 4.74 9.11
N ALA A 40 -5.99 4.06 9.15
CA ALA A 40 -5.07 4.11 10.28
C ALA A 40 -4.55 5.54 10.51
N ALA A 41 -4.17 6.26 9.46
CA ALA A 41 -3.74 7.66 9.56
C ALA A 41 -4.86 8.55 10.12
N MET A 42 -6.09 8.38 9.64
CA MET A 42 -7.26 9.13 10.13
C MET A 42 -7.61 8.77 11.57
N ASP A 43 -7.49 7.51 11.97
CA ASP A 43 -7.73 7.04 13.33
C ASP A 43 -6.71 7.66 14.30
N ILE A 44 -5.43 7.71 13.92
CA ILE A 44 -4.37 8.37 14.70
C ILE A 44 -4.66 9.87 14.85
N ILE A 45 -5.02 10.55 13.76
CA ILE A 45 -5.39 11.98 13.83
C ILE A 45 -6.65 12.15 14.69
N SER A 46 -7.64 11.26 14.60
CA SER A 46 -8.87 11.32 15.39
C SER A 46 -8.63 11.14 16.88
N ALA A 47 -7.61 10.37 17.29
CA ALA A 47 -7.23 10.21 18.69
C ALA A 47 -6.88 11.56 19.34
N SER A 48 -6.34 12.51 18.57
CA SER A 48 -6.04 13.87 19.07
C SER A 48 -7.29 14.70 19.40
N ARG A 49 -8.51 14.24 19.06
CA ARG A 49 -9.79 14.84 19.53
C ARG A 49 -9.98 14.67 21.02
N GLN A 50 -9.43 13.60 21.60
CA GLN A 50 -9.56 13.31 23.02
C GLN A 50 -8.55 14.07 23.87
N ILE A 51 -7.57 14.73 23.23
CA ILE A 51 -6.53 15.49 23.93
C ILE A 51 -6.98 16.95 24.07
N ILE A 52 -7.27 17.33 25.31
CA ILE A 52 -7.65 18.69 25.69
C ILE A 52 -6.38 19.52 25.87
N GLN A 53 -6.30 20.68 25.22
CA GLN A 53 -5.19 21.60 25.39
C GLN A 53 -5.21 22.21 26.80
N TRP A 54 -4.09 22.11 27.51
CA TRP A 54 -3.89 22.80 28.77
C TRP A 54 -3.98 24.32 28.56
N GLN A 55 -4.92 24.97 29.22
CA GLN A 55 -5.04 26.42 29.23
C GLN A 55 -4.27 26.98 30.42
N TYR A 56 -3.08 27.52 30.17
CA TYR A 56 -2.32 28.26 31.16
C TYR A 56 -2.86 29.69 31.23
N LYS A 57 -3.62 30.00 32.29
CA LYS A 57 -4.00 31.38 32.61
C LYS A 57 -2.90 31.97 33.48
N ASP A 58 -2.12 32.91 32.93
CA ASP A 58 -1.18 33.71 33.71
C ASP A 58 -1.94 34.48 34.81
N PRO A 59 -1.70 34.25 36.10
CA PRO A 59 -2.46 34.87 37.20
C PRO A 59 -2.10 36.34 37.48
N GLY A 60 -1.42 37.02 36.55
CA GLY A 60 -0.88 38.37 36.76
C GLY A 60 -1.01 39.33 35.57
N ARG A 61 -1.87 39.04 34.59
CA ARG A 61 -2.20 40.01 33.53
C ARG A 61 -3.65 40.41 33.64
N ASP A 62 -3.85 41.62 34.15
CA ASP A 62 -5.14 42.31 34.17
C ASP A 62 -5.78 42.30 32.77
N GLU A 63 -7.06 41.99 32.74
CA GLU A 63 -7.83 41.66 31.53
C GLU A 63 -8.06 42.87 30.58
N ASP A 64 -7.62 44.08 30.97
CA ASP A 64 -8.11 45.33 30.38
C ASP A 64 -7.16 46.05 29.41
N THR A 65 -5.93 45.60 29.15
CA THR A 65 -5.02 46.36 28.25
C THR A 65 -4.20 45.58 27.22
N LEU A 66 -4.49 44.30 26.96
CA LEU A 66 -3.80 43.58 25.88
C LEU A 66 -4.68 42.58 25.13
N GLY A 67 -5.77 43.06 24.55
CA GLY A 67 -6.39 42.39 23.42
C GLY A 67 -5.45 42.38 22.21
N LYS A 68 -4.48 41.43 22.12
CA LYS A 68 -3.89 40.91 20.85
C LYS A 68 -2.68 39.96 20.94
N ALA A 69 -2.14 39.57 22.10
CA ALA A 69 -0.83 38.88 22.11
C ALA A 69 -0.80 37.43 22.64
N GLY A 70 -1.93 36.78 22.91
CA GLY A 70 -1.90 35.44 23.54
C GLY A 70 -3.10 34.57 23.29
N CYS A 71 -3.62 34.53 22.06
CA CYS A 71 -4.46 33.44 21.52
C CYS A 71 -4.81 33.80 20.07
N LEU A 72 -4.15 33.17 19.12
CA LEU A 72 -4.38 33.39 17.69
C LEU A 72 -5.43 32.40 17.15
N TYR A 73 -6.62 32.33 17.79
CA TYR A 73 -7.78 31.66 17.19
C TYR A 73 -9.06 32.30 17.70
N LYS A 74 -9.58 33.26 16.91
CA LYS A 74 -10.95 33.76 17.05
C LYS A 74 -11.91 32.65 16.63
N SER A 75 -12.50 31.94 17.59
CA SER A 75 -13.71 31.16 17.30
C SER A 75 -14.89 32.13 17.18
N GLN A 76 -15.39 32.31 15.96
CA GLN A 76 -16.73 32.86 15.74
C GLN A 76 -17.75 31.77 16.05
N SER A 77 -18.15 31.63 17.31
CA SER A 77 -19.41 30.98 17.66
C SER A 77 -19.85 31.43 19.05
N LYS A 78 -20.91 32.24 19.08
CA LYS A 78 -21.69 32.51 20.28
C LYS A 78 -22.63 31.32 20.48
N SER A 79 -22.29 30.37 21.33
CA SER A 79 -23.24 29.61 22.16
C SER A 79 -22.48 28.66 23.07
N ASP A 80 -22.83 28.77 24.35
CA ASP A 80 -22.81 27.73 25.38
C ASP A 80 -21.45 27.14 25.79
N ILE A 81 -21.10 27.53 27.02
CA ILE A 81 -20.07 26.94 27.87
C ILE A 81 -20.49 25.49 28.15
N SER A 82 -19.97 24.57 27.34
CA SER A 82 -19.76 23.17 27.71
C SER A 82 -18.25 22.95 27.69
N THR A 83 -17.76 22.17 28.64
CA THR A 83 -16.36 21.78 28.85
C THR A 83 -15.82 20.93 27.69
N THR A 84 -15.77 21.49 26.50
CA THR A 84 -15.06 20.99 25.32
C THR A 84 -13.97 22.02 25.01
N GLY A 85 -13.00 22.11 25.93
CA GLY A 85 -11.81 22.93 25.73
C GLY A 85 -11.15 22.55 24.40
N LEU A 86 -10.69 23.57 23.67
CA LEU A 86 -9.97 23.50 22.40
C LEU A 86 -9.18 22.18 22.26
N THR A 87 -9.75 21.22 21.53
CA THR A 87 -9.10 19.91 21.31
C THR A 87 -7.93 20.11 20.37
N LEU A 88 -6.79 19.43 20.61
CA LEU A 88 -5.61 19.53 19.74
C LEU A 88 -5.86 19.03 18.31
N TYR A 89 -6.96 18.31 18.08
CA TYR A 89 -7.38 17.83 16.77
C TYR A 89 -7.28 18.86 15.65
N ARG A 90 -7.79 20.07 15.86
CA ARG A 90 -7.76 21.08 14.80
C ARG A 90 -6.33 21.41 14.40
N GLN A 91 -5.47 21.65 15.39
CA GLN A 91 -4.06 21.96 15.17
C GLN A 91 -3.34 20.81 14.47
N VAL A 92 -3.54 19.56 14.90
CA VAL A 92 -2.89 18.38 14.31
C VAL A 92 -3.42 18.10 12.89
N SER A 93 -4.72 18.28 12.65
CA SER A 93 -5.32 18.02 11.33
C SER A 93 -4.98 19.08 10.26
N GLU A 94 -4.71 20.32 10.69
CA GLU A 94 -4.32 21.43 9.82
C GLU A 94 -2.79 21.61 9.76
N ASP A 95 -2.04 20.83 10.54
CA ASP A 95 -0.59 20.93 10.62
C ASP A 95 0.06 20.52 9.28
N LYS A 96 0.95 21.39 8.80
CA LYS A 96 1.59 21.22 7.50
C LYS A 96 2.51 20.00 7.48
N GLU A 97 3.20 19.69 8.58
CA GLU A 97 4.11 18.55 8.66
C GLU A 97 3.32 17.24 8.66
N VAL A 98 2.18 17.19 9.36
CA VAL A 98 1.27 16.03 9.35
C VAL A 98 0.74 15.77 7.93
N LEU A 99 0.29 16.82 7.24
CA LEU A 99 -0.18 16.71 5.86
C LEU A 99 0.93 16.32 4.89
N GLN A 100 2.15 16.84 5.08
CA GLN A 100 3.31 16.46 4.28
C GLN A 100 3.69 14.99 4.48
N LEU A 101 3.75 14.51 5.73
CA LEU A 101 4.02 13.11 6.07
C LEU A 101 2.98 12.18 5.45
N TYR A 102 1.70 12.51 5.58
CA TYR A 102 0.62 11.75 4.93
C TYR A 102 0.83 11.70 3.40
N GLY A 103 1.14 12.83 2.77
CA GLY A 103 1.45 12.90 1.35
C GLY A 103 2.67 12.05 0.94
N SER A 104 3.72 12.02 1.76
CA SER A 104 4.90 11.16 1.55
C SER A 104 4.53 9.67 1.61
N ILE A 105 3.69 9.25 2.56
CA ILE A 105 3.21 7.86 2.66
C ILE A 105 2.40 7.48 1.41
N GLN A 106 1.47 8.34 0.97
CA GLN A 106 0.71 8.10 -0.26
C GLN A 106 1.61 8.00 -1.49
N THR A 107 2.65 8.83 -1.57
CA THR A 107 3.60 8.79 -2.68
C THR A 107 4.42 7.51 -2.67
N CYS A 108 4.88 7.06 -1.49
CA CYS A 108 5.59 5.79 -1.36
C CYS A 108 4.70 4.61 -1.80
N LEU A 109 3.44 4.56 -1.36
CA LEU A 109 2.52 3.48 -1.73
C LEU A 109 2.22 3.45 -3.23
N LYS A 110 2.07 4.64 -3.86
CA LYS A 110 1.92 4.75 -5.32
C LYS A 110 3.16 4.28 -6.07
N ASN A 111 4.36 4.58 -5.57
CA ASN A 111 5.59 4.10 -6.19
C ASN A 111 5.68 2.57 -6.11
N THR A 112 5.28 1.98 -4.99
CA THR A 112 5.17 0.51 -4.86
C THR A 112 4.16 -0.08 -5.85
N LYS A 113 3.09 0.65 -6.21
CA LYS A 113 2.16 0.24 -7.28
C LYS A 113 2.88 0.06 -8.62
N LEU A 114 3.69 1.04 -9.00
CA LEU A 114 4.44 1.01 -10.25
C LEU A 114 5.47 -0.13 -10.26
N GLU A 115 6.16 -0.35 -9.13
CA GLU A 115 7.07 -1.49 -9.00
C GLU A 115 6.35 -2.83 -9.12
N LEU A 116 5.16 -2.95 -8.53
CA LEU A 116 4.33 -4.15 -8.62
C LEU A 116 3.79 -4.37 -10.04
N ASP A 117 3.32 -3.33 -10.73
CA ASP A 117 2.86 -3.44 -12.12
C ASP A 117 4.01 -3.89 -13.03
N ASN A 118 5.21 -3.31 -12.87
CA ASN A 118 6.40 -3.74 -13.61
C ASN A 118 6.77 -5.20 -13.29
N TYR A 119 6.65 -5.63 -12.03
CA TYR A 119 6.92 -7.01 -11.63
C TYR A 119 5.89 -7.97 -12.23
N LEU A 120 4.61 -7.61 -12.22
CA LEU A 120 3.55 -8.41 -12.85
C LEU A 120 3.70 -8.50 -14.37
N GLU A 121 4.19 -7.43 -15.04
CA GLU A 121 4.51 -7.47 -16.47
C GLU A 121 5.58 -8.53 -16.81
N LEU A 122 6.52 -8.81 -15.92
CA LEU A 122 7.50 -9.88 -16.12
C LEU A 122 6.81 -11.25 -16.22
N PHE A 123 5.71 -11.46 -15.51
CA PHE A 123 4.95 -12.69 -15.58
C PHE A 123 4.01 -12.77 -16.77
N SER A 124 3.73 -11.68 -17.48
CA SER A 124 2.96 -11.72 -18.75
C SER A 124 3.60 -12.65 -19.79
N LYS A 125 4.90 -12.94 -19.70
CA LYS A 125 5.56 -13.99 -20.53
C LYS A 125 4.88 -15.36 -20.40
N TYR A 126 4.31 -15.64 -19.23
CA TYR A 126 3.63 -16.89 -18.89
C TYR A 126 2.12 -16.83 -19.13
N GLU A 127 1.59 -15.73 -19.70
CA GLU A 127 0.14 -15.58 -19.96
C GLU A 127 -0.42 -16.71 -20.82
N HIS A 128 0.39 -17.25 -21.73
CA HIS A 128 0.00 -18.39 -22.56
C HIS A 128 -0.27 -19.68 -21.77
N LEU A 129 0.27 -19.82 -20.54
CA LEU A 129 0.06 -20.99 -19.67
C LEU A 129 -1.32 -20.99 -19.01
N TRP A 130 -1.82 -19.82 -18.58
CA TRP A 130 -3.13 -19.69 -17.94
C TRP A 130 -4.22 -19.15 -18.86
N GLY A 131 -3.85 -18.51 -19.96
CA GLY A 131 -4.77 -17.94 -20.94
C GLY A 131 -5.48 -18.98 -21.80
N LYS A 132 -4.85 -20.14 -22.04
CA LYS A 132 -5.34 -21.17 -22.97
C LYS A 132 -5.92 -22.38 -22.24
N ILE A 133 -7.05 -22.87 -22.75
CA ILE A 133 -7.63 -24.13 -22.29
C ILE A 133 -6.77 -25.25 -22.88
N ARG A 134 -6.00 -25.93 -22.01
CA ARG A 134 -5.10 -27.05 -22.36
C ARG A 134 -5.71 -28.02 -23.39
N ASN A 135 -6.98 -28.34 -23.23
CA ASN A 135 -7.67 -29.32 -24.08
C ASN A 135 -7.90 -28.83 -25.52
N GLU A 136 -8.11 -27.53 -25.75
CA GLU A 136 -8.28 -26.97 -27.09
C GLU A 136 -6.94 -26.92 -27.85
N GLU A 137 -5.85 -26.56 -27.16
CA GLU A 137 -4.50 -26.58 -27.76
C GLU A 137 -4.07 -28.02 -28.09
N ILE A 138 -4.35 -28.98 -27.20
CA ILE A 138 -4.08 -30.39 -27.49
C ILE A 138 -4.94 -30.90 -28.64
N GLN A 139 -6.24 -30.59 -28.70
CA GLN A 139 -7.10 -31.05 -29.80
C GLN A 139 -6.70 -30.46 -31.16
N THR A 140 -6.39 -29.16 -31.21
CA THR A 140 -5.89 -28.51 -32.44
C THR A 140 -4.51 -29.04 -32.85
N PHE A 141 -3.65 -29.39 -31.89
CA PHE A 141 -2.35 -29.99 -32.14
C PHE A 141 -2.45 -31.43 -32.67
N VAL A 142 -3.30 -32.27 -32.06
CA VAL A 142 -3.54 -33.66 -32.47
C VAL A 142 -4.25 -33.73 -33.83
N SER A 143 -5.17 -32.81 -34.11
CA SER A 143 -5.88 -32.74 -35.40
C SER A 143 -4.97 -32.38 -36.58
N ASN A 144 -3.84 -31.70 -36.31
CA ASN A 144 -2.87 -31.29 -37.33
C ASN A 144 -1.87 -32.39 -37.75
N LYS A 145 -2.07 -33.65 -37.31
CA LYS A 145 -1.29 -34.82 -37.75
C LYS A 145 0.23 -34.57 -37.69
N LYS A 146 0.69 -34.01 -36.57
CA LYS A 146 2.07 -33.64 -36.28
C LYS A 146 3.00 -34.85 -36.19
N GLU A 147 4.28 -34.64 -36.49
CA GLU A 147 5.29 -35.69 -36.37
C GLU A 147 5.76 -35.83 -34.92
N LEU A 148 6.35 -36.98 -34.57
CA LEU A 148 6.84 -37.25 -33.21
C LEU A 148 7.87 -36.20 -32.74
N ILE A 149 8.64 -35.63 -33.68
CA ILE A 149 9.62 -34.58 -33.41
C ILE A 149 8.96 -33.30 -32.85
N ASP A 150 7.76 -32.95 -33.35
CA ASP A 150 7.01 -31.78 -32.89
C ASP A 150 6.52 -31.95 -31.45
N PHE A 151 6.20 -33.18 -31.06
CA PHE A 151 5.84 -33.51 -29.68
C PHE A 151 7.05 -33.38 -28.76
N GLU A 152 8.21 -33.89 -29.19
CA GLU A 152 9.44 -33.80 -28.42
C GLU A 152 9.86 -32.34 -28.20
N ASP A 153 9.78 -31.51 -29.23
CA ASP A 153 10.11 -30.08 -29.14
C ASP A 153 9.14 -29.31 -28.24
N LYS A 154 7.83 -29.61 -28.31
CA LYS A 154 6.83 -28.99 -27.44
C LYS A 154 7.01 -29.41 -25.97
N ILE A 155 7.39 -30.67 -25.71
CA ILE A 155 7.71 -31.15 -24.36
C ILE A 155 8.97 -30.48 -23.82
N LYS A 156 10.05 -30.38 -24.62
CA LYS A 156 11.27 -29.67 -24.25
C LYS A 156 11.00 -28.20 -23.92
N TYR A 157 10.18 -27.54 -24.72
CA TYR A 157 9.75 -26.16 -24.45
C TYR A 157 9.07 -26.02 -23.09
N TYR A 158 8.08 -26.85 -22.76
CA TYR A 158 7.40 -26.78 -21.47
C TYR A 158 8.28 -27.20 -20.29
N LEU A 159 9.25 -28.11 -20.50
CA LEU A 159 10.26 -28.44 -19.49
C LEU A 159 11.16 -27.23 -19.18
N GLN A 160 11.56 -26.49 -20.21
CA GLN A 160 12.35 -25.27 -20.05
C GLN A 160 11.55 -24.19 -19.32
N VAL A 161 10.31 -23.94 -19.73
CA VAL A 161 9.39 -23.01 -19.05
C VAL A 161 9.17 -23.37 -17.58
N ARG A 162 9.03 -24.67 -17.27
CA ARG A 162 8.94 -25.15 -15.88
C ARG A 162 10.20 -24.84 -15.09
N THR A 163 11.37 -25.07 -15.69
CA THR A 163 12.66 -24.81 -15.05
C THR A 163 12.82 -23.33 -14.77
N ASP A 164 12.44 -22.48 -15.72
CA ASP A 164 12.46 -21.03 -15.56
C ASP A 164 11.55 -20.59 -14.41
N ILE A 165 10.35 -21.16 -14.27
CA ILE A 165 9.43 -20.85 -13.16
C ILE A 165 9.98 -21.35 -11.81
N GLU A 166 10.55 -22.56 -11.76
CA GLU A 166 11.13 -23.12 -10.52
C GLU A 166 12.40 -22.35 -10.07
N MET A 167 13.06 -21.62 -10.98
CA MET A 167 14.17 -20.73 -10.66
C MET A 167 13.74 -19.34 -10.15
N GLU A 168 12.50 -18.91 -10.43
CA GLU A 168 12.00 -17.62 -9.92
C GLU A 168 11.79 -17.70 -8.40
N PRO A 169 12.12 -16.64 -7.65
CA PRO A 169 12.04 -16.66 -6.18
C PRO A 169 10.58 -16.68 -5.69
N ASN A 170 10.22 -17.68 -4.88
CA ASN A 170 8.90 -17.84 -4.25
C ASN A 170 8.49 -16.67 -3.34
N GLU A 171 9.47 -15.87 -2.89
CA GLU A 171 9.24 -14.70 -2.04
C GLU A 171 10.03 -13.51 -2.58
N THR A 172 9.33 -12.43 -2.94
CA THR A 172 9.94 -11.18 -3.40
C THR A 172 9.47 -10.04 -2.52
N VAL A 173 10.40 -9.20 -2.06
CA VAL A 173 10.08 -7.98 -1.32
C VAL A 173 10.07 -6.81 -2.31
N LEU A 174 8.91 -6.18 -2.46
CA LEU A 174 8.70 -4.97 -3.24
C LEU A 174 8.38 -3.82 -2.29
N GLY A 175 9.32 -2.88 -2.14
CA GLY A 175 9.18 -1.76 -1.20
C GLY A 175 8.82 -2.23 0.22
N CYS A 176 7.62 -1.89 0.68
CA CYS A 176 7.09 -2.24 2.00
C CYS A 176 6.24 -3.54 2.03
N ILE A 177 6.14 -4.24 0.90
CA ILE A 177 5.26 -5.39 0.71
C ILE A 177 6.09 -6.63 0.36
N LYS A 178 5.81 -7.75 1.01
CA LYS A 178 6.32 -9.05 0.59
C LYS A 178 5.23 -9.79 -0.17
N LEU A 179 5.58 -10.15 -1.40
CA LEU A 179 4.80 -11.01 -2.24
C LEU A 179 5.26 -12.45 -2.05
N SER A 180 4.27 -13.31 -1.86
CA SER A 180 4.41 -14.75 -1.94
C SER A 180 3.68 -15.24 -3.20
N LEU A 181 4.36 -16.07 -3.99
CA LEU A 181 3.85 -16.73 -5.20
C LEU A 181 3.26 -18.12 -4.87
#